data_AF-A0A1B9F604-F1
#
_entry.id   AF-A0A1B9F604-F1
#
_cell.length_a   1.000
_cell.length_b   1.000
_cell.length_c   1.000
_cell.angle_alpha   90.00
_cell.angle_beta   90.00
_cell.angle_gamma   90.00
#
_symmetry.space_group_name_H-M   'P 1'
#
loop_
_entity.id
_entity.type
_entity.pdbx_description
1 polymer ?
#
loop_
_entity_poly.entity_id
_entity_poly.type
_entity_poly.pdbx_seq_one_letter_code
_entity_poly.pdbx_strand_id
1 'polypeptide(L)' 'MDKKLKAMMPGNTIRHGKDEVLLEVTKEIVVKFIEMGKVTPATFDETFKSVYRTVKEISQSGQD' A
#
# COMPACT_ATOMS: atom_id res chain seq x y z
N MET A 1 12.98 -14.95 25.10
CA MET A 1 12.00 -14.98 24.00
C MET A 1 12.78 -15.12 22.72
N ASP A 2 12.79 -16.34 22.20
CA ASP A 2 14.02 -16.96 21.74
C ASP A 2 14.17 -16.84 20.22
N LYS A 3 15.38 -16.50 19.77
CA LYS A 3 15.73 -16.35 18.34
C LYS A 3 15.34 -17.58 17.49
N LYS A 4 15.17 -18.75 18.11
CA LYS A 4 14.75 -20.01 17.50
C LYS A 4 13.28 -20.03 17.07
N LEU A 5 12.39 -19.28 17.74
CA LEU A 5 10.97 -19.21 17.39
C LEU A 5 10.74 -18.38 16.10
N LYS A 6 11.57 -17.37 15.86
CA LYS A 6 11.52 -16.52 14.64
C LYS A 6 12.00 -17.25 13.38
N ALA A 7 12.83 -18.28 13.51
CA ALA A 7 13.32 -19.09 12.39
C ALA A 7 12.32 -20.17 11.94
N MET A 8 11.37 -20.54 12.80
CA MET A 8 10.44 -21.64 12.58
C MET A 8 9.11 -21.21 11.94
N MET A 9 8.93 -19.90 11.76
CA MET A 9 7.82 -19.30 11.01
C MET A 9 8.38 -18.36 9.94
N PRO A 10 8.88 -18.87 8.79
CA PRO A 10 9.14 -18.05 7.61
C PRO A 10 7.80 -17.67 6.95
N GLY A 11 6.88 -17.11 7.72
CA GLY A 11 5.64 -16.51 7.22
C GLY A 11 5.94 -15.12 6.70
N ASN A 12 6.41 -15.05 5.45
CA ASN A 12 6.36 -13.88 4.58
C ASN A 12 6.80 -12.54 5.19
N THR A 13 8.01 -12.43 5.74
CA THR A 13 8.62 -11.10 5.94
C THR A 13 9.26 -10.65 4.63
N ILE A 14 8.43 -10.27 3.65
CA ILE A 14 8.90 -9.51 2.49
C ILE A 14 9.34 -8.15 3.05
N ARG A 15 10.63 -7.83 2.89
CA ARG A 15 11.10 -6.46 3.13
C ARG A 15 10.58 -5.63 1.96
N HIS A 16 9.41 -5.04 2.11
CA HIS A 16 8.82 -4.22 1.06
C HIS A 16 9.69 -2.96 0.85
N GLY A 17 10.10 -2.71 -0.40
CA GLY A 17 10.72 -1.44 -0.76
C GLY A 17 9.76 -0.28 -0.48
N LYS A 18 10.25 0.95 -0.28
CA LYS A 18 9.37 2.12 -0.06
C LYS A 18 8.28 2.22 -1.14
N ASP A 19 8.64 1.99 -2.39
CA ASP A 19 7.71 2.02 -3.53
C ASP A 19 6.66 0.89 -3.47
N GLU A 20 7.05 -0.29 -2.97
CA GLU A 20 6.15 -1.43 -2.82
C GLU A 20 5.09 -1.16 -1.74
N VAL A 21 5.51 -0.57 -0.60
CA VAL A 21 4.59 -0.13 0.45
C VAL A 21 3.62 0.94 -0.07
N LEU A 22 4.11 1.92 -0.84
CA LEU A 22 3.25 2.94 -1.45
C LEU A 22 2.20 2.33 -2.37
N LEU A 23 2.59 1.34 -3.19
CA LEU A 23 1.68 0.65 -4.11
C LEU A 23 0.67 -0.24 -3.37
N GLU A 24 1.07 -0.94 -2.31
CA GLU A 24 0.15 -1.75 -1.50
C GLU A 24 -0.93 -0.88 -0.85
N VAL A 25 -0.53 0.20 -0.18
CA VAL A 25 -1.47 1.13 0.46
C VAL A 25 -2.40 1.77 -0.58
N THR A 26 -1.85 2.20 -1.72
CA THR A 26 -2.66 2.77 -2.81
C THR A 26 -3.69 1.76 -3.32
N LYS A 27 -3.26 0.51 -3.55
CA LYS A 27 -4.13 -0.57 -3.99
C LYS A 27 -5.27 -0.80 -3.01
N GLU A 28 -5.00 -0.91 -1.71
CA GLU A 28 -6.03 -1.18 -0.70
C GLU A 28 -7.10 -0.08 -0.65
N ILE A 29 -6.69 1.19 -0.71
CA ILE A 29 -7.62 2.33 -0.74
C ILE A 29 -8.50 2.28 -2.00
N VAL A 30 -7.90 2.07 -3.19
CA VAL A 30 -8.64 2.05 -4.45
C VAL A 30 -9.58 0.85 -4.54
N VAL A 31 -9.15 -0.33 -4.08
CA VAL A 31 -10.02 -1.52 -3.99
C VAL A 31 -11.21 -1.24 -3.09
N LYS A 32 -11.02 -0.58 -1.94
CA LYS A 32 -12.12 -0.19 -1.04
C LYS A 32 -13.11 0.75 -1.73
N PHE A 33 -12.63 1.70 -2.55
CA PHE A 33 -13.52 2.56 -3.34
C PHE A 33 -14.31 1.79 -4.41
N ILE A 34 -13.70 0.77 -5.04
CA ILE A 34 -14.40 -0.11 -5.99
C ILE A 34 -15.49 -0.93 -5.27
N GLU A 35 -15.18 -1.52 -4.10
CA GLU A 35 -16.14 -2.23 -3.25
C GLU A 35 -17.34 -1.36 -2.85
N MET A 36 -17.10 -0.05 -2.65
CA MET A 36 -18.14 0.95 -2.34
C MET A 36 -18.84 1.52 -3.59
N GLY A 37 -18.50 1.06 -4.79
CA GLY A 37 -19.06 1.56 -6.06
C GLY A 37 -18.68 3.01 -6.40
N LYS A 38 -17.55 3.51 -5.87
CA LYS A 38 -17.04 4.88 -6.09
C LYS A 38 -16.06 5.00 -7.26
N VAL A 39 -15.51 3.88 -7.72
CA VAL A 39 -14.58 3.82 -8.84
C VAL A 39 -15.13 2.86 -9.89
N THR A 40 -15.04 3.28 -11.15
CA THR A 40 -15.41 2.49 -12.34
C THR A 40 -14.17 2.20 -13.18
N PRO A 41 -14.23 1.26 -14.15
CA PRO A 41 -13.11 1.07 -15.07
C PRO A 41 -12.68 2.35 -15.81
N ALA A 42 -13.63 3.24 -16.13
CA ALA A 42 -13.36 4.50 -16.81
C ALA A 42 -12.62 5.52 -15.92
N THR A 43 -12.83 5.48 -14.60
CA THR A 43 -12.22 6.43 -13.64
C THR A 43 -11.05 5.83 -12.85
N PHE A 44 -10.72 4.56 -13.10
CA PHE A 44 -9.70 3.83 -12.35
C PHE A 44 -8.31 4.49 -12.45
N ASP A 45 -7.82 4.77 -13.65
CA ASP A 45 -6.47 5.29 -13.87
C ASP A 45 -6.25 6.63 -13.14
N GLU A 46 -7.18 7.56 -13.32
CA GLU A 46 -7.15 8.87 -12.66
C GLU A 46 -7.20 8.73 -11.13
N THR A 47 -8.13 7.91 -10.62
CA THR A 47 -8.31 7.72 -9.18
C THR A 47 -7.07 7.08 -8.56
N PHE A 48 -6.51 6.04 -9.19
CA PHE A 48 -5.33 5.35 -8.68
C PHE A 48 -4.12 6.30 -8.62
N LYS A 49 -3.88 7.07 -9.69
CA LYS A 49 -2.80 8.07 -9.72
C LYS A 49 -3.00 9.18 -8.68
N SER A 50 -4.24 9.60 -8.45
CA SER A 50 -4.59 10.61 -7.44
C SER A 50 -4.26 10.10 -6.03
N VAL A 51 -4.76 8.93 -5.66
CA VAL A 51 -4.50 8.28 -4.36
C VAL A 51 -3.00 8.06 -4.15
N TYR A 52 -2.30 7.53 -5.17
CA TYR A 52 -0.86 7.30 -5.10
C TYR A 52 -0.08 8.57 -4.78
N ARG A 53 -0.40 9.69 -5.46
CA ARG A 53 0.25 10.98 -5.20
C ARG A 53 0.02 11.43 -3.76
N THR A 54 -1.22 11.38 -3.27
CA THR A 54 -1.54 11.75 -1.89
C THR A 54 -0.77 10.92 -0.87
N VAL A 55 -0.72 9.60 -1.03
CA VAL A 55 0.00 8.71 -0.10
C VAL A 55 1.51 8.97 -0.17
N LYS A 56 2.06 9.16 -1.37
CA LYS A 56 3.48 9.46 -1.59
C LYS A 56 3.88 10.78 -0.93
N GLU A 57 3.08 11.84 -1.11
CA GLU A 57 3.32 13.15 -0.49
C GLU A 57 3.36 13.06 1.03
N ILE A 58 2.36 12.41 1.63
CA ILE A 58 2.28 12.22 3.10
C ILE A 58 3.47 11.39 3.62
N SER A 59 3.88 10.35 2.88
CA SER A 59 5.03 9.52 3.24
C SER A 59 6.36 10.27 3.18
N GLN A 60 6.44 11.34 2.38
CA GLN A 60 7.63 12.17 2.25
C GLN A 60 7.64 13.32 3.26
N SER A 61 6.47 13.89 3.59
CA SER A 61 6.33 14.99 4.56
C SER A 61 6.60 14.61 6.03
N GLY A 62 6.76 13.32 6.33
CA GLY A 62 7.12 12.82 7.66
C GLY A 62 8.62 12.53 7.85
N GLN A 63 9.48 12.91 6.90
CA GLN A 63 10.94 12.67 6.95
C GLN A 63 11.76 13.93 7.29
N ASP A 64 11.11 15.05 7.63
CA ASP A 64 11.74 16.31 8.04
C ASP A 64 11.89 16.43 9.58
#